data_AF-A0A0E3SCQ0-F1
#
_entry.id   AF-A0A0E3SCQ0-F1
#
_cell.length_a   1.000
_cell.length_b   1.000
_cell.length_c   1.000
_cell.angle_alpha   90.00
_cell.angle_beta   90.00
_cell.angle_gamma   90.00
#
_symmetry.space_group_name_H-M   'P 1'
#
loop_
_entity.id
_entity.type
_entity.pdbx_description
1 polymer ?
#
loop_
_entity_poly.entity_id
_entity_poly.type
_entity_poly.pdbx_seq_one_letter_code
_entity_poly.pdbx_strand_id
1 'polypeptide(L)'
;MLICGTESRGHLAGHSLLAIHANGIDEQGRITGSQGAIPFIENITKSAVERFRQQVTLLDRIGLNDPEEVQKLVEDYKDKGEAYPEEPIAVCAPKKRQSSFAVPTSGDIIISGEFVMDSKAGIVCLAESL
;
A
#
# COMPACT_ATOMS: atom_id res chain seq x y z
N MET A 1 -16.31 6.80 -2.35
CA MET A 1 -15.06 7.38 -1.84
C MET A 1 -14.92 8.79 -2.40
N LEU A 2 -14.84 9.79 -1.51
CA LEU A 2 -14.56 11.18 -1.88
C LEU A 2 -13.04 11.36 -2.01
N ILE A 3 -12.59 11.89 -3.15
CA ILE A 3 -11.20 12.27 -3.37
C ILE A 3 -11.15 13.80 -3.36
N CYS A 4 -10.59 14.38 -2.31
CA CYS A 4 -10.51 15.84 -2.13
C CYS A 4 -9.15 16.25 -1.55
N GLY A 5 -8.96 17.55 -1.37
CA GLY A 5 -7.70 18.14 -0.92
C GLY A 5 -6.77 18.48 -2.08
N THR A 6 -5.69 19.18 -1.75
CA THR A 6 -4.65 19.56 -2.72
C THR A 6 -3.88 18.35 -3.22
N GLU A 7 -3.77 18.19 -4.54
CA GLU A 7 -3.08 17.05 -5.13
C GLU A 7 -1.57 17.05 -4.81
N SER A 8 -1.04 15.85 -4.58
CA SER A 8 0.39 15.66 -4.30
C SER A 8 1.22 15.83 -5.57
N ARG A 9 2.21 16.72 -5.53
CA ARG A 9 3.14 16.93 -6.66
C ARG A 9 4.01 15.69 -6.86
N GLY A 10 4.14 15.26 -8.11
CA GLY A 10 4.93 14.09 -8.52
C GLY A 10 4.27 12.75 -8.20
N HIS A 11 3.72 12.58 -6.99
CA HIS A 11 3.00 11.35 -6.63
C HIS A 11 1.65 11.24 -7.33
N LEU A 12 0.93 12.36 -7.47
CA LEU A 12 -0.40 12.44 -8.09
C LEU A 12 -1.33 11.33 -7.56
N ALA A 13 -1.51 11.33 -6.23
CA ALA A 13 -2.17 10.24 -5.53
C ALA A 13 -3.68 10.19 -5.84
N GLY A 14 -4.36 11.35 -5.88
CA GLY A 14 -5.76 11.43 -6.26
C GLY A 14 -5.97 10.95 -7.70
N HIS A 15 -5.17 11.45 -8.65
CA HIS A 15 -5.15 10.98 -10.03
C HIS A 15 -4.91 9.47 -10.15
N SER A 16 -3.98 8.92 -9.35
CA SER A 16 -3.71 7.49 -9.33
C SER A 16 -4.91 6.67 -8.84
N LEU A 17 -5.65 7.16 -7.85
CA LEU A 17 -6.90 6.53 -7.37
C LEU A 17 -8.00 6.56 -8.44
N LEU A 18 -8.12 7.66 -9.19
CA LEU A 18 -9.04 7.74 -10.33
C LEU A 18 -8.65 6.74 -11.43
N ALA A 19 -7.35 6.67 -11.76
CA ALA A 19 -6.83 5.80 -12.80
C ALA A 19 -6.99 4.31 -12.49
N ILE A 20 -6.70 3.87 -11.26
CA ILE A 20 -6.89 2.46 -10.88
C ILE A 20 -8.36 2.07 -10.86
N HIS A 21 -9.25 2.97 -10.46
CA HIS A 21 -10.69 2.72 -10.49
C HIS A 21 -11.20 2.56 -11.92
N ALA A 22 -10.79 3.44 -12.82
CA ALA A 22 -11.20 3.41 -14.21
C ALA A 22 -10.59 2.21 -14.97
N ASN A 23 -9.29 1.95 -14.79
CA ASN A 23 -8.51 1.11 -15.71
C ASN A 23 -7.84 -0.12 -15.05
N GLY A 24 -7.88 -0.23 -13.73
CA GLY A 24 -7.21 -1.31 -13.00
C GLY A 24 -5.67 -1.24 -13.08
N ILE A 25 -5.04 -2.42 -13.03
CA ILE A 25 -3.58 -2.59 -13.10
C ILE A 25 -3.17 -3.53 -14.25
N ASP A 26 -1.99 -3.33 -14.81
CA ASP A 26 -1.41 -4.20 -15.85
C ASP A 26 -0.82 -5.51 -15.26
N GLU A 27 -0.13 -6.29 -16.10
CA GLU A 27 0.53 -7.55 -15.68
C GLU A 27 1.69 -7.35 -14.70
N GLN A 28 2.32 -6.17 -14.71
CA GLN A 28 3.42 -5.81 -13.84
C GLN A 28 2.95 -5.07 -12.58
N GLY A 29 1.63 -4.93 -12.39
CA GLY A 29 1.04 -4.22 -11.26
C GLY A 29 1.05 -2.70 -11.38
N ARG A 30 1.38 -2.15 -12.55
CA ARG A 30 1.32 -0.71 -12.79
C ARG A 30 -0.14 -0.27 -12.93
N ILE A 31 -0.50 0.86 -12.33
CA ILE A 31 -1.81 1.48 -12.50
C ILE A 31 -1.91 2.07 -13.90
N THR A 32 -2.82 1.52 -14.71
CA THR A 32 -3.02 1.93 -16.09
C THR A 32 -3.59 3.34 -16.15
N GLY A 33 -2.90 4.26 -16.86
CA GLY A 33 -3.32 5.66 -17.01
C GLY A 33 -2.96 6.59 -15.84
N SER A 34 -2.26 6.10 -14.81
CA SER A 34 -1.73 6.99 -13.78
C SER A 34 -0.53 7.80 -14.29
N GLN A 35 -0.51 9.09 -13.95
CA GLN A 35 0.59 10.01 -14.21
C GLN A 35 1.57 10.13 -13.02
N GLY A 36 1.32 9.41 -11.92
CA GLY A 36 2.23 9.41 -10.77
C GLY A 36 3.60 8.86 -11.13
N ALA A 37 4.65 9.31 -10.42
CA ALA A 37 6.03 8.94 -10.72
C ALA A 37 6.30 7.43 -10.61
N ILE A 38 5.72 6.75 -9.61
CA ILE A 38 5.90 5.32 -9.34
C ILE A 38 4.53 4.67 -9.06
N PRO A 39 3.68 4.48 -10.09
CA PRO A 39 2.29 4.09 -9.89
C PRO A 39 2.16 2.55 -9.95
N PHE A 40 2.75 1.84 -8.98
CA PHE A 40 2.73 0.37 -8.92
C PHE A 40 2.06 -0.14 -7.64
N ILE A 41 1.33 -1.25 -7.77
CA ILE A 41 0.75 -2.01 -6.67
C ILE A 41 1.22 -3.46 -6.78
N GLU A 42 2.22 -3.82 -6.00
CA GLU A 42 2.87 -5.15 -6.06
C GLU A 42 2.27 -6.14 -5.06
N ASN A 43 1.56 -5.65 -4.04
CA ASN A 43 1.12 -6.43 -2.88
C ASN A 43 -0.37 -6.82 -2.91
N ILE A 44 -1.09 -6.48 -3.99
CA ILE A 44 -2.53 -6.68 -4.12
C ILE A 44 -2.81 -7.45 -5.41
N THR A 45 -3.71 -8.42 -5.36
CA THR A 45 -4.10 -9.21 -6.53
C THR A 45 -4.98 -8.41 -7.49
N LYS A 46 -4.95 -8.76 -8.79
CA LYS A 46 -5.88 -8.20 -9.78
C LYS A 46 -7.35 -8.36 -9.36
N SER A 47 -7.72 -9.50 -8.77
CA SER A 47 -9.09 -9.72 -8.27
C SER A 47 -9.50 -8.74 -7.17
N ALA A 48 -8.58 -8.36 -6.28
CA ALA A 48 -8.86 -7.36 -5.26
C ALA A 48 -8.99 -5.95 -5.84
N VAL A 49 -8.21 -5.63 -6.88
CA VAL A 49 -8.38 -4.39 -7.64
C VAL A 49 -9.75 -4.34 -8.31
N GLU A 50 -10.17 -5.41 -8.98
CA GLU A 50 -11.51 -5.49 -9.59
C GLU A 50 -12.62 -5.36 -8.56
N ARG A 51 -12.48 -6.02 -7.40
CA ARG A 51 -13.43 -5.89 -6.29
C ARG A 51 -13.54 -4.43 -5.82
N PHE A 52 -12.43 -3.72 -5.70
CA PHE A 52 -12.43 -2.29 -5.37
C PHE A 52 -13.16 -1.45 -6.44
N ARG A 53 -12.91 -1.71 -7.73
CA ARG A 53 -13.55 -1.00 -8.85
C ARG A 53 -15.07 -1.15 -8.85
N GLN A 54 -15.55 -2.35 -8.55
CA GLN A 54 -16.99 -2.66 -8.51
C GLN A 54 -17.66 -2.14 -7.23
N GLN A 55 -16.97 -2.22 -6.10
CA GLN A 55 -17.54 -1.88 -4.79
C GLN A 55 -17.64 -0.39 -4.52
N VAL A 56 -16.70 0.41 -5.05
CA VAL A 56 -16.59 1.83 -4.70
C VAL A 56 -17.00 2.70 -5.87
N THR A 57 -17.86 3.69 -5.62
CA THR A 57 -18.04 4.84 -6.53
C THR A 57 -17.09 5.96 -6.12
N LEU A 58 -16.38 6.55 -7.08
CA LEU A 58 -15.51 7.71 -6.83
C LEU A 58 -16.24 9.02 -7.04
N LEU A 59 -16.03 9.95 -6.12
CA LEU A 59 -16.43 11.34 -6.25
C LEU A 59 -15.16 12.20 -6.33
N ASP A 60 -14.82 12.64 -7.54
CA ASP A 60 -13.65 13.48 -7.79
C ASP A 60 -13.94 14.93 -7.39
N ARG A 61 -13.22 15.40 -6.39
CA ARG A 61 -13.19 16.78 -5.89
C ARG A 61 -11.76 17.19 -5.57
N ILE A 62 -10.77 16.70 -6.33
CA ILE A 62 -9.37 17.11 -6.17
C ILE A 62 -9.28 18.64 -6.25
N GLY A 63 -8.56 19.26 -5.30
CA GLY A 63 -8.46 20.70 -5.14
C GLY A 63 -9.49 21.31 -4.16
N LEU A 64 -10.53 20.58 -3.78
CA LEU A 64 -11.46 21.01 -2.73
C LEU A 64 -10.79 20.92 -1.36
N ASN A 65 -10.53 22.07 -0.73
CA ASN A 65 -9.93 22.15 0.60
C ASN A 65 -10.85 22.81 1.65
N ASP A 66 -12.06 23.21 1.25
CA ASP A 66 -13.03 23.81 2.16
C ASP A 66 -13.69 22.70 3.02
N PRO A 67 -13.53 22.73 4.36
CA PRO A 67 -14.06 21.70 5.24
C PRO A 67 -15.60 21.69 5.30
N GLU A 68 -16.27 22.84 5.17
CA GLU A 68 -17.73 22.93 5.19
C GLU A 68 -18.32 22.30 3.92
N GLU A 69 -17.72 22.57 2.76
CA GLU A 69 -18.12 21.91 1.51
C GLU A 69 -17.86 20.40 1.55
N VAL A 70 -16.71 19.96 2.06
CA VAL A 70 -16.40 18.54 2.23
C VAL A 70 -17.42 17.86 3.14
N GLN A 71 -17.75 18.49 4.28
CA GLN A 71 -18.75 17.96 5.21
C GLN A 71 -20.12 17.83 4.54
N LYS A 72 -20.53 18.84 3.76
CA LYS A 72 -21.79 18.80 3.03
C LYS A 72 -21.85 17.63 2.05
N LEU A 73 -20.76 17.37 1.31
CA LEU A 73 -20.69 16.21 0.42
C LEU A 73 -20.76 14.88 1.18
N VAL A 74 -20.11 14.78 2.33
CA VAL A 74 -20.19 13.57 3.15
C VAL A 74 -21.63 13.35 3.61
N GLU A 75 -22.30 14.39 4.10
CA GLU A 75 -23.70 14.34 4.53
C GLU A 75 -24.64 13.97 3.36
N ASP A 76 -24.41 14.53 2.18
CA ASP A 76 -25.20 14.24 0.98
C ASP A 76 -25.11 12.77 0.54
N TYR A 77 -24.04 12.05 0.91
CA TYR A 77 -23.77 10.68 0.44
C TYR A 77 -23.79 9.61 1.54
N LYS A 78 -23.88 9.97 2.82
CA LYS A 78 -23.74 9.03 3.95
C LYS A 78 -24.73 7.86 3.90
N ASP A 79 -25.95 8.11 3.41
CA ASP A 79 -27.05 7.13 3.38
C ASP A 79 -27.43 6.70 1.95
N LYS A 80 -26.65 7.09 0.94
CA LYS A 80 -26.95 6.81 -0.48
C LYS A 80 -26.42 5.46 -0.98
N GLY A 81 -25.62 4.77 -0.18
CA GLY A 81 -25.02 3.49 -0.54
C GLY A 81 -25.58 2.34 0.29
N GLU A 82 -25.68 1.18 -0.33
CA GLU A 82 -25.92 -0.08 0.39
C GLU A 82 -24.61 -0.82 0.57
N ALA A 83 -24.60 -1.78 1.50
CA ALA A 83 -23.47 -2.71 1.62
C ALA A 83 -23.30 -3.47 0.30
N TYR A 84 -22.05 -3.63 -0.13
CA TYR A 84 -21.76 -4.42 -1.33
C TYR A 84 -22.19 -5.88 -1.10
N PRO A 85 -22.87 -6.53 -2.08
CA PRO A 85 -23.63 -7.75 -1.84
C PRO A 85 -22.79 -9.02 -1.62
N GLU A 86 -21.49 -8.96 -1.89
CA GLU A 86 -20.57 -10.09 -1.71
C GLU A 86 -19.85 -10.04 -0.35
N GLU A 87 -19.46 -11.21 0.15
CA GLU A 87 -18.69 -11.35 1.39
C GLU A 87 -17.42 -10.47 1.43
N PRO A 88 -16.96 -10.07 2.63
CA PRO A 88 -15.74 -9.29 2.79
C PRO A 88 -14.52 -10.00 2.19
N ILE A 89 -13.70 -9.25 1.45
CA ILE A 89 -12.41 -9.75 0.95
C ILE A 89 -11.28 -9.34 1.90
N ALA A 90 -10.49 -10.30 2.37
CA ALA A 90 -9.26 -10.05 3.11
C ALA A 90 -8.05 -10.12 2.17
N VAL A 91 -7.38 -8.98 1.96
CA VAL A 91 -6.16 -8.91 1.16
C VAL A 91 -4.96 -8.88 2.10
N CYS A 92 -4.30 -10.03 2.27
CA CYS A 92 -3.06 -10.11 3.02
C CYS A 92 -1.91 -9.69 2.10
N ALA A 93 -1.32 -8.52 2.34
CA ALA A 93 -0.03 -8.20 1.72
C ALA A 93 0.98 -9.30 2.09
N PRO A 94 1.80 -9.77 1.14
CA PRO A 94 2.83 -10.75 1.46
C PRO A 94 3.71 -10.20 2.58
N LYS A 95 3.97 -11.02 3.61
CA LYS A 95 4.92 -10.64 4.66
C LYS A 95 6.24 -10.30 3.97
N LYS A 96 6.78 -9.10 4.20
CA LYS A 96 8.21 -8.85 3.95
C LYS A 96 8.94 -10.02 4.57
N ARG A 97 9.83 -10.69 3.81
CA ARG A 97 10.70 -11.74 4.36
C ARG A 97 11.22 -11.21 5.69
N GLN A 98 10.82 -11.83 6.80
CA GLN A 98 11.51 -11.59 8.05
C GLN A 98 12.95 -12.00 7.77
N SER A 99 13.89 -11.08 7.92
CA SER A 99 15.28 -11.47 8.07
C SER A 99 15.29 -12.52 9.16
N SER A 100 15.72 -13.72 8.81
CA SER A 100 15.92 -14.83 9.74
C SER A 100 17.05 -14.46 10.68
N PHE A 101 16.79 -13.56 11.61
CA PHE A 101 17.71 -13.32 12.71
C PHE A 101 17.62 -14.56 13.60
N ALA A 102 18.65 -15.42 13.53
CA ALA A 102 18.94 -16.34 14.60
C ALA A 102 19.07 -15.51 15.89
N VAL A 103 18.39 -15.93 16.96
CA VAL A 103 18.38 -15.20 18.23
C VAL A 103 19.83 -15.08 18.71
N PRO A 104 20.41 -13.87 18.83
CA PRO A 104 21.79 -13.74 19.27
C PRO A 104 21.90 -14.22 20.71
N THR A 105 22.78 -15.17 20.97
CA THR A 105 23.24 -15.43 22.34
C THR A 105 24.12 -14.28 22.80
N SER A 106 24.04 -13.99 24.10
CA SER A 106 24.70 -12.85 24.75
C SER A 106 26.17 -12.69 24.32
N GLY A 107 26.43 -11.68 23.49
CA GLY A 107 27.78 -11.25 23.13
C GLY A 107 27.96 -10.94 21.65
N ASP A 108 27.13 -11.47 20.75
CA ASP A 108 27.45 -11.37 19.32
C ASP A 108 26.95 -10.06 18.69
N ILE A 109 27.78 -9.47 17.83
CA ILE A 109 27.43 -8.27 17.05
C ILE A 109 27.00 -8.72 15.66
N ILE A 110 25.73 -8.50 15.31
CA ILE A 110 25.24 -8.74 13.94
C ILE A 110 25.65 -7.56 13.06
N ILE A 111 26.50 -7.81 12.07
CA ILE A 111 26.94 -6.80 11.11
C ILE A 111 25.96 -6.76 9.92
N SER A 112 25.49 -7.91 9.47
CA SER A 112 24.47 -8.06 8.43
C SER A 112 23.77 -9.41 8.54
N GLY A 113 22.74 -9.66 7.73
CA GLY A 113 22.04 -10.96 7.71
C GLY A 113 22.91 -12.16 7.36
N GLU A 114 24.09 -11.92 6.77
CA GLU A 114 25.04 -12.97 6.36
C GLU A 114 26.23 -13.09 7.32
N PHE A 115 26.54 -12.05 8.09
CA PHE A 115 27.79 -11.96 8.87
C PHE A 115 27.54 -11.57 10.33
N VAL A 116 28.14 -12.34 11.24
CA VAL A 116 28.12 -12.13 12.69
C VAL A 116 29.55 -12.06 13.21
N MET A 117 29.81 -11.19 14.17
CA MET A 117 31.10 -11.09 14.86
C MET A 117 31.00 -11.66 16.27
N ASP A 118 31.83 -12.66 16.56
CA ASP A 118 32.07 -13.13 17.93
C ASP A 118 32.88 -12.05 18.66
N SER A 119 32.27 -11.42 19.66
CA SER A 119 32.92 -10.34 20.42
C SER A 119 34.03 -10.79 21.37
N LYS A 120 34.10 -12.09 21.69
CA LYS A 120 35.19 -12.67 22.50
C LYS A 120 36.41 -13.00 21.65
N ALA A 121 36.20 -13.56 20.46
CA ALA A 121 37.27 -13.97 19.56
C ALA A 121 37.71 -12.85 18.60
N GLY A 122 36.85 -11.86 18.37
CA GLY A 122 37.10 -10.80 17.38
C GLY A 122 37.04 -11.29 15.93
N ILE A 123 36.38 -12.42 15.68
CA ILE A 123 36.31 -13.08 14.38
C ILE A 123 34.94 -12.83 13.75
N VAL A 124 34.93 -12.53 12.45
CA VAL A 124 33.71 -12.42 11.64
C VAL A 124 33.44 -13.78 10.99
N CYS A 125 32.25 -14.32 11.25
CA CYS A 125 31.77 -15.60 10.77
C CYS A 125 30.48 -15.43 9.96
N LEU A 126 30.15 -16.43 9.14
CA LEU A 126 28.83 -16.49 8.51
C LEU A 126 27.77 -16.78 9.57
N ALA A 127 26.62 -16.10 9.48
CA ALA A 127 25.51 -16.25 10.44
C ALA A 127 24.97 -17.69 10.51
N GLU A 128 25.14 -18.48 9.45
CA GLU A 128 24.73 -19.88 9.36
C GLU A 128 25.70 -20.86 10.04
N SER A 129 26.89 -20.39 10.45
CA SER A 129 27.95 -21.21 11.06
C SER A 129 27.96 -21.16 12.59
N LEU A 130 26.95 -20.50 13.20
CA LEU A 130 26.73 -20.39 14.64
C LEU A 130 25.71 -21.42 15.14
#